data_AF-A0A7X6YXQ2-F1
#
_entry.id   AF-A0A7X6YXQ2-F1
#
_cell.length_a   1.000
_cell.length_b   1.000
_cell.length_c   1.000
_cell.angle_alpha   90.00
_cell.angle_beta   90.00
_cell.angle_gamma   90.00
#
_symmetry.space_group_name_H-M   'P 1'
#
loop_
_entity.id
_entity.type
_entity.pdbx_description
1 polymer ?
#
loop_
_entity_poly.entity_id
_entity_poly.type
_entity_poly.pdbx_seq_one_letter_code
_entity_poly.pdbx_strand_id
1 'polypeptide(L)'
;MPLSNARLMQRGYNQADLLAKYLSEEIGVEVFPIARRIKETKRQSEMSTREERQSNVHGAFELDPDFPVNRFHGKQLILLDDVLTSGSTIQACAKPLQQAGLNLLGLVAAAANK
;
A
#
# COMPACT_ATOMS: atom_id res chain seq x y z
N MET A 1 -2.45 -2.71 0.41
CA MET A 1 -1.77 -1.88 -0.62
C MET A 1 -2.44 -2.06 -1.98
N PRO A 2 -2.76 -0.99 -2.74
CA PRO A 2 -3.45 -1.14 -4.02
C PRO A 2 -2.57 -1.73 -5.13
N LEU A 3 -3.06 -2.77 -5.79
CA LEU A 3 -2.47 -3.34 -7.00
C LEU A 3 -2.89 -2.55 -8.25
N SER A 4 -2.14 -2.74 -9.32
CA SER A 4 -2.51 -2.23 -10.64
C SER A 4 -3.49 -3.19 -11.32
N ASN A 5 -4.29 -2.69 -12.26
CA ASN A 5 -5.35 -3.49 -12.87
C ASN A 5 -4.77 -4.69 -13.62
N ALA A 6 -3.67 -4.48 -14.35
CA ALA A 6 -2.96 -5.55 -15.03
C ALA A 6 -2.50 -6.65 -14.06
N ARG A 7 -2.01 -6.27 -12.87
CA ARG A 7 -1.58 -7.25 -11.85
C ARG A 7 -2.73 -7.95 -11.18
N LEU A 8 -3.82 -7.24 -10.90
CA LEU A 8 -5.01 -7.83 -10.31
C LEU A 8 -5.61 -8.87 -11.26
N MET A 9 -5.69 -8.57 -12.56
CA MET A 9 -6.13 -9.53 -13.58
C MET A 9 -5.17 -10.73 -13.69
N GLN A 10 -3.86 -10.50 -13.67
CA GLN A 10 -2.86 -11.59 -13.75
C GLN A 10 -2.92 -12.53 -12.54
N ARG A 11 -3.07 -11.98 -11.34
CA ARG A 11 -3.01 -12.74 -10.08
C ARG A 11 -4.38 -13.27 -9.63
N GLY A 12 -5.47 -12.63 -10.02
CA GLY A 12 -6.83 -12.93 -9.57
C GLY A 12 -7.17 -12.39 -8.17
N TYR A 13 -6.18 -11.94 -7.40
CA TYR A 13 -6.35 -11.43 -6.04
C TYR A 13 -5.23 -10.45 -5.63
N ASN A 14 -5.46 -9.71 -4.55
CA ASN A 14 -4.48 -8.82 -3.92
C ASN A 14 -3.95 -9.43 -2.62
N GLN A 15 -2.67 -9.81 -2.61
CA GLN A 15 -1.99 -10.43 -1.47
C GLN A 15 -2.07 -9.57 -0.21
N ALA A 16 -1.83 -8.26 -0.34
CA ALA A 16 -1.85 -7.35 0.80
C ALA A 16 -3.27 -7.23 1.39
N ASP A 17 -4.31 -7.29 0.56
CA ASP A 17 -5.69 -7.25 1.06
C ASP A 17 -6.09 -8.57 1.73
N LEU A 18 -5.61 -9.71 1.24
CA LEU A 18 -5.80 -10.99 1.93
C LEU A 18 -5.12 -10.99 3.30
N LEU A 19 -3.87 -10.56 3.37
CA LEU A 19 -3.14 -10.43 4.65
C LEU A 19 -3.83 -9.47 5.61
N ALA A 20 -4.36 -8.34 5.11
CA ALA A 20 -5.09 -7.38 5.93
C ALA A 20 -6.37 -8.00 6.52
N LYS A 21 -7.11 -8.79 5.73
CA LYS A 21 -8.30 -9.51 6.20
C LYS A 21 -7.96 -10.54 7.27
N TYR A 22 -6.94 -11.36 7.06
CA TYR A 22 -6.51 -12.31 8.10
C TYR A 22 -6.07 -11.60 9.38
N LEU A 23 -5.30 -10.51 9.27
CA LEU A 23 -4.91 -9.72 10.44
C LEU A 23 -6.14 -9.11 11.15
N SER A 24 -7.13 -8.64 10.38
CA SER A 24 -8.41 -8.15 10.92
C SER A 24 -9.11 -9.18 11.79
N GLU A 25 -9.20 -10.41 11.29
CA GLU A 25 -9.85 -11.53 11.99
C GLU A 25 -9.09 -11.92 13.27
N GLU A 26 -7.76 -11.91 13.23
CA GLU A 26 -6.91 -12.34 14.35
C GLU A 26 -6.81 -11.30 15.49
N ILE A 27 -6.71 -10.01 15.17
CA ILE A 27 -6.46 -8.96 16.17
C ILE A 27 -7.58 -7.91 16.26
N GLY A 28 -8.66 -8.07 15.52
CA GLY A 28 -9.86 -7.22 15.62
C GLY A 28 -9.67 -5.79 15.07
N VAL A 29 -8.77 -5.60 14.10
CA VAL A 29 -8.54 -4.28 13.48
C VAL A 29 -9.38 -4.13 12.22
N GLU A 30 -10.04 -2.99 12.02
CA GLU A 30 -10.83 -2.73 10.81
C GLU A 30 -9.93 -2.50 9.59
N VAL A 31 -10.36 -2.99 8.42
CA VAL A 31 -9.65 -2.84 7.13
C VAL A 31 -10.42 -1.88 6.24
N PHE A 32 -9.73 -0.86 5.71
CA PHE A 32 -10.31 0.13 4.82
C PHE A 32 -9.48 0.28 3.54
N PRO A 33 -10.12 0.45 2.36
CA PRO A 33 -9.44 0.87 1.15
C PRO A 33 -9.10 2.36 1.23
N ILE A 34 -8.02 2.70 1.93
CA ILE A 34 -7.67 4.11 2.19
C ILE A 34 -7.02 4.82 1.00
N ALA A 35 -6.44 4.06 0.08
CA ALA A 35 -5.76 4.57 -1.10
C ALA A 35 -6.16 3.76 -2.33
N ARG A 36 -6.01 4.38 -3.49
CA ARG A 36 -6.16 3.74 -4.79
C ARG A 36 -4.92 3.95 -5.65
N ARG A 37 -4.67 3.03 -6.57
CA ARG A 37 -3.60 3.17 -7.57
C ARG A 37 -4.18 3.74 -8.86
N ILE A 38 -3.58 4.82 -9.33
CA ILE A 38 -4.03 5.56 -10.53
C ILE A 38 -3.08 5.42 -11.72
N LYS A 39 -1.93 4.78 -11.52
CA LYS A 39 -0.88 4.63 -12.55
C LYS A 39 -0.42 3.18 -12.63
N GLU A 40 -0.33 2.65 -13.83
CA GLU A 40 0.34 1.39 -14.11
C GLU A 40 1.86 1.55 -13.96
N THR A 41 2.52 0.60 -13.30
CA THR A 41 3.96 0.67 -12.98
C THR A 41 4.62 -0.68 -13.20
N LYS A 42 5.88 -0.67 -13.67
CA LYS A 42 6.69 -1.89 -13.82
C LYS A 42 6.94 -2.57 -12.46
N ARG A 43 7.36 -3.84 -12.45
CA ARG A 43 7.63 -4.54 -11.19
C ARG A 43 8.85 -3.92 -10.52
N GLN A 44 8.75 -3.70 -9.21
CA GLN A 44 9.86 -3.13 -8.43
C GLN A 44 11.11 -4.03 -8.45
N SER A 45 10.91 -5.34 -8.63
CA SER A 45 11.96 -6.34 -8.82
C SER A 45 12.66 -6.25 -10.17
N GLU A 46 12.05 -5.61 -11.18
CA GLU A 46 12.67 -5.41 -12.51
C GLU A 46 13.55 -4.16 -12.54
N MET A 47 13.50 -3.32 -11.51
CA MET A 47 14.31 -2.10 -11.40
C MET A 47 15.60 -2.42 -10.65
N SER A 48 16.70 -1.84 -11.10
CA SER A 48 18.04 -2.12 -10.56
C SER A 48 18.37 -1.20 -9.39
N THR A 49 18.05 0.09 -9.53
CA THR A 49 18.46 1.12 -8.55
C THR A 49 17.31 1.55 -7.64
N ARG A 50 17.64 2.18 -6.51
CA ARG A 50 16.63 2.72 -5.59
C ARG A 50 15.88 3.90 -6.23
N GLU A 51 16.59 4.69 -7.02
CA GLU A 51 16.09 5.88 -7.71
C GLU A 51 15.10 5.48 -8.81
N GLU A 52 15.41 4.43 -9.59
CA GLU A 52 14.48 3.84 -10.56
C GLU A 52 13.20 3.35 -9.88
N ARG A 53 13.35 2.62 -8.76
CA ARG A 53 12.21 2.12 -7.97
C ARG A 53 11.32 3.25 -7.48
N GLN A 54 11.90 4.35 -7.00
CA GLN A 54 11.18 5.53 -6.53
C GLN A 54 10.48 6.27 -7.68
N SER A 55 11.16 6.48 -8.80
CA SER A 55 10.61 7.14 -9.98
C SER A 55 9.44 6.36 -10.58
N ASN A 56 9.56 5.02 -10.65
CA ASN A 56 8.53 4.13 -11.20
C ASN A 56 7.16 4.30 -10.51
N VAL A 57 7.13 4.43 -9.17
CA VAL A 57 5.88 4.62 -8.39
C VAL A 57 5.56 6.08 -8.04
N HIS A 58 6.35 7.03 -8.51
CA HIS A 58 6.06 8.44 -8.29
C HIS A 58 4.68 8.80 -8.89
N GLY A 59 3.83 9.41 -8.07
CA GLY A 59 2.47 9.80 -8.44
C GLY A 59 1.55 8.62 -8.77
N ALA A 60 1.88 7.40 -8.34
CA ALA A 60 1.09 6.22 -8.69
C ALA A 60 -0.15 6.01 -7.81
N PHE A 61 -0.26 6.74 -6.70
CA PHE A 61 -1.30 6.55 -5.69
C PHE A 61 -1.98 7.86 -5.34
N GLU A 62 -3.24 7.74 -4.93
CA GLU A 62 -4.05 8.82 -4.39
C GLU A 62 -4.83 8.32 -3.17
N LEU A 63 -5.27 9.26 -2.34
CA LEU A 63 -6.33 9.01 -1.36
C LEU A 63 -7.57 8.50 -2.09
N ASP A 64 -8.21 7.47 -1.53
CA ASP A 64 -9.51 7.03 -2.04
C ASP A 64 -10.56 8.14 -1.79
N PRO A 65 -11.26 8.63 -2.82
CA PRO A 65 -12.20 9.75 -2.67
C PRO A 65 -13.36 9.45 -1.72
N ASP A 66 -13.71 8.17 -1.55
CA ASP A 66 -14.80 7.75 -0.66
C ASP A 66 -14.30 7.51 0.78
N PHE A 67 -12.99 7.65 1.04
CA PHE A 67 -12.44 7.47 2.38
C PHE A 67 -12.76 8.66 3.30
N PRO A 68 -13.45 8.45 4.44
CA PRO A 68 -13.94 9.55 5.27
C PRO A 68 -12.84 10.05 6.23
N VAL A 69 -11.88 10.81 5.72
CA VAL A 69 -10.69 11.32 6.43
C VAL A 69 -11.01 11.88 7.83
N ASN A 70 -12.07 12.69 7.95
CA ASN A 70 -12.47 13.32 9.22
C ASN A 70 -12.76 12.31 10.35
N ARG A 71 -13.19 11.08 10.04
CA ARG A 71 -13.46 10.02 11.03
C ARG A 71 -12.18 9.42 11.62
N PHE A 72 -11.04 9.68 11.00
CA PHE A 72 -9.75 9.10 11.35
C PHE A 72 -8.73 10.13 11.84
N HIS A 73 -9.16 11.38 12.06
CA HIS A 73 -8.29 12.39 12.66
C HIS A 73 -7.78 11.95 14.04
N GLY A 74 -6.46 12.07 14.25
CA GLY A 74 -5.79 11.62 15.47
C GLY A 74 -5.66 10.10 15.63
N LYS A 75 -6.23 9.29 14.73
CA LYS A 75 -6.05 7.83 14.72
C LYS A 75 -4.80 7.45 13.95
N GLN A 76 -4.17 6.35 14.35
CA GLN A 76 -3.08 5.74 13.62
C GLN A 76 -3.62 4.69 12.66
N LEU A 77 -3.25 4.80 11.39
CA LEU A 77 -3.60 3.83 10.34
C LEU A 77 -2.37 3.00 9.98
N ILE A 78 -2.58 1.76 9.57
CA ILE A 78 -1.51 0.86 9.14
C ILE A 78 -1.63 0.63 7.63
N LEU A 79 -0.57 0.96 6.90
CA LEU A 79 -0.39 0.54 5.52
C LEU A 79 0.27 -0.84 5.51
N LEU A 80 -0.45 -1.84 4.99
CA LEU A 80 0.05 -3.20 4.86
C LEU A 80 0.45 -3.54 3.42
N ASP A 81 1.66 -4.06 3.25
CA ASP A 81 2.19 -4.63 2.00
C ASP A 81 2.76 -6.04 2.22
N ASP A 82 2.90 -6.82 1.16
CA ASP A 82 3.37 -8.23 1.20
C ASP A 82 4.88 -8.40 0.93
N VAL A 83 5.57 -7.36 0.45
CA VAL A 83 7.00 -7.40 0.15
C VAL A 83 7.66 -6.04 0.40
N LEU A 84 8.77 -6.03 1.14
CA LEU A 84 9.62 -4.85 1.30
C LEU A 84 10.86 -4.97 0.41
N THR A 85 11.01 -4.04 -0.53
CA THR A 85 12.25 -3.87 -1.30
C THR A 85 12.95 -2.57 -0.86
N SER A 86 12.83 -1.49 -1.62
CA SER A 86 13.37 -0.17 -1.26
C SER A 86 12.45 0.64 -0.34
N GLY A 87 11.24 0.15 -0.05
CA GLY A 87 10.18 0.91 0.61
C GLY A 87 9.50 1.96 -0.28
N SER A 88 9.93 2.11 -1.54
CA SER A 88 9.40 3.15 -2.45
C SER A 88 7.89 3.05 -2.66
N THR A 89 7.33 1.84 -2.69
CA THR A 89 5.88 1.60 -2.86
C THR A 89 5.08 2.15 -1.68
N ILE A 90 5.43 1.78 -0.44
CA ILE A 90 4.77 2.29 0.76
C ILE A 90 4.93 3.80 0.86
N GLN A 91 6.12 4.34 0.64
CA GLN A 91 6.35 5.79 0.71
C GLN A 91 5.51 6.56 -0.31
N ALA A 92 5.43 6.07 -1.55
CA ALA A 92 4.62 6.69 -2.60
C ALA A 92 3.12 6.63 -2.27
N CYS A 93 2.64 5.55 -1.65
CA CYS A 93 1.24 5.42 -1.22
C CYS A 93 0.93 6.25 0.03
N ALA A 94 1.87 6.36 0.96
CA ALA A 94 1.73 7.12 2.19
C ALA A 94 1.65 8.63 1.94
N LYS A 95 2.38 9.13 0.93
CA LYS A 95 2.49 10.56 0.64
C LYS A 95 1.14 11.29 0.48
N PRO A 96 0.21 10.87 -0.42
CA PRO A 96 -1.09 11.54 -0.56
C PRO A 96 -1.96 11.43 0.71
N LEU A 97 -1.85 10.34 1.46
CA LEU A 97 -2.60 10.12 2.70
C LEU A 97 -2.10 11.04 3.84
N GLN A 98 -0.78 11.21 3.96
CA GLN A 98 -0.19 12.16 4.89
C GLN A 98 -0.53 13.61 4.54
N GLN A 99 -0.58 13.94 3.24
CA GLN A 99 -1.04 15.25 2.77
C GLN A 99 -2.51 15.51 3.12
N ALA A 100 -3.33 14.46 3.26
CA ALA A 100 -4.70 14.55 3.76
C ALA A 100 -4.79 14.59 5.31
N GLY A 101 -3.67 14.65 6.03
CA GLY A 101 -3.64 14.76 7.49
C GLY A 101 -3.77 13.41 8.23
N LEU A 102 -3.57 12.29 7.55
CA LEU A 102 -3.63 10.96 8.17
C LEU A 102 -2.29 10.57 8.80
N ASN A 103 -2.34 9.98 10.00
CA ASN A 103 -1.16 9.42 10.67
C ASN A 103 -0.98 7.95 10.27
N LEU A 104 0.17 7.62 9.68
CA LEU A 104 0.41 6.30 9.09
C LEU A 104 1.61 5.59 9.72
N LEU A 105 1.46 4.29 9.95
CA LEU A 105 2.56 3.33 10.11
C LEU A 105 2.64 2.42 8.89
N GLY A 106 3.85 2.15 8.43
CA GLY A 106 4.10 1.12 7.41
C GLY A 106 4.36 -0.22 8.06
N LEU A 107 3.61 -1.24 7.68
CA LEU A 107 3.84 -2.64 8.05
C LEU A 107 4.04 -3.46 6.78
N VAL A 108 5.05 -4.31 6.79
CA VAL A 108 5.30 -5.24 5.68
C VAL A 108 5.40 -6.64 6.22
N ALA A 109 4.60 -7.54 5.65
CA ALA A 109 4.81 -8.96 5.82
C ALA A 109 6.02 -9.36 4.97
N ALA A 110 7.01 -10.03 5.55
CA ALA A 110 8.13 -10.58 4.81
C ALA A 110 8.39 -12.00 5.32
N ALA A 111 8.50 -12.94 4.39
CA ALA A 111 8.97 -14.28 4.70
C ALA A 111 10.49 -14.32 4.42
N ALA A 112 11.29 -14.45 5.48
CA ALA A 112 12.67 -14.86 5.34
C ALA A 112 12.72 -16.39 5.43
N ASN A 113 13.09 -17.07 4.35
CA ASN A 113 13.48 -18.47 4.46
C ASN A 113 14.80 -18.53 5.24
N LYS A 114 14.87 -19.45 6.22
CA LYS A 114 16.14 -19.85 6.82
C LYS A 114 17.01 -20.56 5.79
#